data_AF-A0A914PQ92-F1
#
_entry.id   AF-A0A914PQ92-F1
#
_cell.length_a   1.000
_cell.length_b   1.000
_cell.length_c   1.000
_cell.angle_alpha   90.00
_cell.angle_beta   90.00
_cell.angle_gamma   90.00
#
_symmetry.space_group_name_H-M   'P 1'
#
loop_
_entity.id
_entity.type
_entity.pdbx_description
1 polymer ?
#
loop_
_entity_poly.entity_id
_entity_poly.type
_entity_poly.pdbx_seq_one_letter_code
_entity_poly.pdbx_strand_id
1 'polypeptide(L)'
;MKNWETTAVCLEREFHNTSLIESNGMDCCWLLYDQQCREQCSKFMRTPTMSIEEKVMFEHPCMNQFNQEVKDSCLEDSWKRLHLCFPQCIALTTLKSKQEQKFVFNPREHCSFFKQKDSRKPCIGSTV
;
A
#
# COMPACT_ATOMS: atom_id res chain seq x y z
N MET A 1 5.35 -7.54 18.25
CA MET A 1 4.14 -6.70 18.14
C MET A 1 4.23 -5.60 19.16
N LYS A 2 4.00 -4.36 18.75
CA LYS A 2 3.92 -3.22 19.68
C LYS A 2 2.57 -3.29 20.42
N ASN A 3 2.48 -2.86 21.68
CA ASN A 3 1.25 -2.97 22.48
C ASN A 3 0.00 -2.38 21.79
N TRP A 4 0.15 -1.29 21.04
CA TRP A 4 -0.96 -0.66 20.32
C TRP A 4 -1.49 -1.54 19.17
N GLU A 5 -0.64 -2.34 18.50
CA GLU A 5 -1.06 -3.21 17.39
C GLU A 5 -2.00 -4.29 17.91
N THR A 6 -1.64 -4.92 19.03
CA THR A 6 -2.48 -5.94 19.66
C THR A 6 -3.85 -5.39 20.02
N THR A 7 -3.90 -4.22 20.67
CA THR A 7 -5.17 -3.58 21.02
C THR A 7 -6.00 -3.22 19.78
N ALA A 8 -5.37 -2.66 18.75
CA ALA A 8 -6.07 -2.28 17.53
C ALA A 8 -6.61 -3.51 16.77
N VAL A 9 -5.85 -4.60 16.69
CA VAL A 9 -6.30 -5.87 16.09
C VAL A 9 -7.50 -6.45 16.86
N CYS A 10 -7.44 -6.45 18.19
CA CYS A 10 -8.57 -6.91 19.01
C CYS A 10 -9.82 -6.07 18.75
N LEU A 11 -9.69 -4.73 18.70
CA LEU A 11 -10.82 -3.84 18.43
C LEU A 11 -11.36 -4.01 17.00
N GLU A 12 -10.50 -4.17 15.99
CA GLU A 12 -10.96 -4.45 14.62
C GLU A 12 -11.74 -5.76 14.54
N ARG A 13 -11.24 -6.83 15.18
CA ARG A 13 -11.92 -8.12 15.24
C ARG A 13 -13.26 -8.02 15.97
N GLU A 14 -13.33 -7.26 17.06
CA GLU A 14 -14.58 -7.05 17.81
C GLU A 14 -15.63 -6.30 17.01
N PHE A 15 -15.23 -5.23 16.29
CA PHE A 15 -16.18 -4.41 15.53
C PHE A 15 -16.54 -4.99 14.15
N HIS A 16 -15.61 -5.69 13.49
CA HIS A 16 -15.71 -6.03 12.06
C HIS A 16 -15.45 -7.51 11.74
N ASN A 17 -15.24 -8.37 12.76
CA ASN A 17 -14.89 -9.80 12.62
C ASN A 17 -13.62 -10.09 11.78
N THR A 18 -12.84 -9.07 11.44
CA THR A 18 -11.68 -9.14 10.57
C THR A 18 -10.66 -8.09 10.97
N SER A 19 -9.39 -8.25 10.59
CA SER A 19 -8.36 -7.25 10.90
C SER A 19 -7.45 -7.01 9.69
N LEU A 20 -7.45 -5.77 9.21
CA LEU A 20 -6.53 -5.33 8.16
C LEU A 20 -5.15 -5.04 8.76
N ILE A 21 -5.09 -4.63 10.03
CA ILE A 21 -3.82 -4.40 10.75
C ILE A 21 -3.04 -5.70 10.89
N GLU A 22 -3.70 -6.79 11.30
CA GLU A 22 -3.08 -8.11 11.42
C GLU A 22 -2.59 -8.66 10.09
N SER A 23 -3.26 -8.28 9.01
CA SER A 23 -2.93 -8.70 7.64
C SER A 23 -1.88 -7.82 6.97
N ASN A 24 -1.29 -6.87 7.70
CA ASN A 24 -0.32 -5.88 7.23
C ASN A 24 -0.85 -4.91 6.17
N GLY A 25 -2.13 -4.53 6.22
CA GLY A 25 -2.71 -3.57 5.27
C GLY A 25 -2.00 -2.21 5.25
N MET A 26 -1.41 -1.81 6.37
CA MET A 26 -0.65 -0.58 6.48
C MET A 26 0.64 -0.59 5.65
N ASP A 27 1.23 -1.76 5.40
CA ASP A 27 2.47 -1.86 4.62
C ASP A 27 2.25 -1.38 3.18
N CYS A 28 1.02 -1.47 2.68
CA CYS A 28 0.65 -0.90 1.39
C CYS A 28 0.85 0.62 1.35
N CYS A 29 0.69 1.33 2.48
CA CYS A 29 0.88 2.78 2.51
C CYS A 29 2.29 3.20 2.10
N TRP A 30 3.31 2.34 2.28
CA TRP A 30 4.69 2.63 1.85
C TRP A 30 4.85 2.79 0.34
N LEU A 31 3.89 2.26 -0.44
CA LEU A 31 3.89 2.36 -1.90
C LEU A 31 3.56 3.76 -2.39
N LEU A 32 2.91 4.60 -1.57
CA LEU A 32 2.55 5.95 -1.98
C LEU A 32 3.80 6.82 -2.10
N TYR A 33 3.92 7.58 -3.20
CA TYR A 33 5.08 8.42 -3.50
C TYR A 33 5.31 9.54 -2.49
N ASP A 34 4.27 10.28 -2.17
CA ASP A 34 4.36 11.47 -1.33
C ASP A 34 4.29 11.10 0.17
N GLN A 35 5.12 11.78 0.98
CA GLN A 35 5.22 11.47 2.41
C GLN A 35 3.93 11.76 3.17
N GLN A 36 3.28 12.88 2.89
CA GLN A 36 2.02 13.24 3.54
C GLN A 36 0.95 12.19 3.23
N CYS A 37 0.93 11.67 1.99
CA CYS A 37 0.06 10.57 1.60
C CYS A 37 0.33 9.29 2.40
N ARG A 38 1.62 8.91 2.58
CA ARG A 38 2.00 7.74 3.39
C ARG A 38 1.52 7.87 4.84
N GLU A 39 1.68 9.06 5.42
CA GLU A 39 1.27 9.34 6.79
C GLU A 39 -0.25 9.32 6.96
N GLN A 40 -0.99 9.94 6.04
CA GLN A 40 -2.46 9.92 6.06
C GLN A 40 -3.02 8.52 5.85
N CYS A 41 -2.51 7.78 4.86
CA CYS A 41 -2.86 6.38 4.66
C CYS A 41 -2.60 5.56 5.93
N SER A 42 -1.42 5.72 6.55
CA SER A 42 -1.06 4.98 7.76
C SER A 42 -2.01 5.30 8.92
N LYS A 43 -2.40 6.57 9.10
CA LYS A 43 -3.40 6.96 10.10
C LYS A 43 -4.74 6.29 9.84
N PHE A 44 -5.21 6.34 8.59
CA PHE A 44 -6.48 5.76 8.18
C PHE A 44 -6.54 4.25 8.41
N MET A 45 -5.49 3.54 7.98
CA MET A 45 -5.36 2.09 8.17
C MET A 45 -5.28 1.67 9.64
N ARG A 46 -4.78 2.55 10.53
CA ARG A 46 -4.66 2.30 11.98
C ARG A 46 -5.95 2.51 12.75
N THR A 47 -6.97 3.15 12.19
CA THR A 47 -8.22 3.45 12.91
C THR A 47 -9.04 2.18 13.10
N PRO A 48 -9.15 1.60 14.32
CA PRO A 48 -9.77 0.29 14.49
C PRO A 48 -11.30 0.33 14.39
N THR A 49 -11.90 1.50 14.56
CA THR A 49 -13.35 1.70 14.47
C THR A 49 -13.86 1.80 13.04
N MET A 50 -12.98 2.01 12.05
CA MET A 50 -13.35 2.06 10.63
C MET A 50 -13.41 0.65 10.05
N SER A 51 -14.43 0.39 9.23
CA SER A 51 -14.57 -0.89 8.53
C SER A 51 -13.49 -1.07 7.49
N ILE A 52 -13.32 -2.30 7.00
CA ILE A 52 -12.40 -2.59 5.91
C ILE A 52 -12.84 -1.82 4.66
N GLU A 53 -14.13 -1.79 4.35
CA GLU A 53 -14.70 -1.09 3.20
C GLU A 53 -14.36 0.40 3.23
N GLU A 54 -14.49 1.05 4.38
CA GLU A 54 -14.09 2.45 4.56
C GLU A 54 -12.59 2.64 4.34
N LYS A 55 -11.76 1.74 4.89
CA LYS A 55 -10.29 1.79 4.76
C LYS A 55 -9.80 1.62 3.32
N VAL A 56 -10.42 0.72 2.55
CA VAL A 56 -10.03 0.49 1.15
C VAL A 56 -10.52 1.58 0.21
N MET A 57 -11.62 2.26 0.57
CA MET A 57 -12.11 3.47 -0.11
C MET A 57 -11.30 4.71 0.31
N PHE A 58 -10.04 4.56 0.68
CA PHE A 58 -9.14 5.68 0.94
C PHE A 58 -8.98 6.52 -0.34
N GLU A 59 -9.85 7.51 -0.47
CA GLU A 59 -9.82 8.53 -1.51
C GLU A 59 -9.13 9.76 -0.93
N HIS A 60 -7.85 9.91 -1.22
CA HIS A 60 -7.09 11.10 -0.89
C HIS A 60 -6.66 11.76 -2.21
N PRO A 61 -6.51 13.10 -2.29
CA PRO A 61 -5.95 13.78 -3.46
C PRO A 61 -4.70 13.09 -4.05
N CYS A 62 -3.92 12.43 -3.21
CA CYS A 62 -2.77 11.59 -3.54
C CYS A 62 -3.04 10.51 -4.58
N MET A 63 -4.25 9.92 -4.60
CA MET A 63 -4.66 8.89 -5.55
C MET A 63 -4.94 9.48 -6.94
N ASN A 64 -5.34 10.76 -6.98
CA ASN A 64 -5.77 11.46 -8.19
C ASN A 64 -4.68 12.38 -8.79
N GLN A 65 -3.56 12.56 -8.09
CA GLN A 65 -2.49 13.50 -8.47
C GLN A 65 -1.52 12.96 -9.54
N PHE A 66 -1.66 11.70 -9.99
CA PHE A 66 -0.72 11.09 -10.93
C PHE A 66 -1.26 11.00 -12.37
N ASN A 67 -1.54 12.17 -12.95
CA ASN A 67 -1.72 12.34 -14.41
C ASN A 67 -0.56 13.13 -15.06
N GLN A 68 0.51 13.42 -14.34
CA GLN A 68 1.64 14.19 -14.87
C GLN A 68 2.71 13.30 -15.51
N GLU A 69 3.09 13.66 -16.74
CA GLU A 69 4.15 13.06 -17.54
C GLU A 69 5.37 12.69 -16.70
N VAL A 70 5.93 11.52 -17.00
CA VAL A 70 7.12 10.99 -16.34
C VAL A 70 8.28 11.93 -16.63
N LYS A 71 8.78 12.65 -15.59
CA LYS A 71 10.03 13.41 -15.70
C LYS A 71 11.22 12.44 -15.74
N ASP A 72 12.31 12.88 -16.35
CA ASP A 72 13.45 12.08 -16.84
C ASP A 72 14.27 11.31 -15.79
N SER A 73 13.92 11.33 -14.49
CA SER A 73 14.70 10.62 -13.47
C SER A 73 14.17 9.21 -13.20
N CYS A 74 15.05 8.22 -13.30
CA CYS A 74 14.70 6.81 -13.12
C CYS A 74 14.17 6.49 -11.71
N LEU A 75 14.61 7.28 -10.72
CA LEU A 75 14.13 7.20 -9.34
C LEU A 75 12.64 7.60 -9.26
N GLU A 76 12.26 8.71 -9.88
CA GLU A 76 10.86 9.15 -9.91
C GLU A 76 9.98 8.16 -10.66
N ASP A 77 10.44 7.59 -11.78
CA ASP A 77 9.69 6.54 -12.50
C ASP A 77 9.46 5.30 -11.62
N SER A 78 10.49 4.86 -10.89
CA SER A 78 10.39 3.71 -9.98
C SER A 78 9.37 3.97 -8.87
N TRP A 79 9.40 5.15 -8.27
CA TRP A 79 8.43 5.53 -7.23
C TRP A 79 7.01 5.68 -7.78
N LYS A 80 6.85 6.26 -8.98
CA LYS A 80 5.55 6.34 -9.67
C LYS A 80 4.97 4.95 -9.91
N ARG A 81 5.78 4.01 -10.40
CA ARG A 81 5.35 2.62 -10.58
C ARG A 81 4.94 1.96 -9.27
N LEU A 82 5.68 2.18 -8.19
CA LEU A 82 5.28 1.70 -6.85
C LEU A 82 3.95 2.29 -6.41
N HIS A 83 3.73 3.60 -6.60
CA HIS A 83 2.46 4.26 -6.29
C HIS A 83 1.28 3.63 -7.04
N LEU A 84 1.45 3.34 -8.33
CA LEU A 84 0.44 2.64 -9.13
C LEU A 84 0.15 1.21 -8.65
N CYS A 85 1.04 0.59 -7.85
CA CYS A 85 0.81 -0.72 -7.23
C CYS A 85 -0.06 -0.64 -5.97
N PHE A 86 -0.29 0.54 -5.40
CA PHE A 86 -1.03 0.70 -4.14
C PHE A 86 -2.43 0.06 -4.16
N PRO A 87 -3.31 0.29 -5.16
CA PRO A 87 -4.63 -0.32 -5.19
C PRO A 87 -4.58 -1.85 -5.21
N GLN A 88 -3.60 -2.40 -5.93
CA GLN A 88 -3.41 -3.85 -6.01
C GLN A 88 -2.93 -4.45 -4.68
N CYS A 89 -2.05 -3.74 -3.97
CA CYS A 89 -1.64 -4.13 -2.62
C CYS A 89 -2.83 -4.19 -1.68
N ILE A 90 -3.63 -3.13 -1.64
CA ILE A 90 -4.83 -3.06 -0.80
C ILE A 90 -5.78 -4.21 -1.11
N ALA A 91 -6.09 -4.43 -2.40
CA ALA A 91 -7.01 -5.51 -2.80
C ALA A 91 -6.52 -6.90 -2.34
N LEU A 92 -5.24 -7.21 -2.54
CA LEU A 92 -4.68 -8.51 -2.14
C LEU A 92 -4.64 -8.68 -0.61
N THR A 93 -4.26 -7.63 0.11
CA THR A 93 -4.21 -7.67 1.58
C THR A 93 -5.61 -7.79 2.18
N THR A 94 -6.61 -7.10 1.62
CA THR A 94 -8.02 -7.24 2.02
C THR A 94 -8.54 -8.65 1.79
N LEU A 95 -8.25 -9.26 0.62
CA LEU A 95 -8.63 -10.65 0.35
C LEU A 95 -8.01 -11.61 1.36
N LYS A 96 -6.75 -11.37 1.75
CA LYS A 96 -6.04 -12.20 2.73
C LYS A 96 -6.52 -11.99 4.16
N SER A 97 -6.93 -10.77 4.51
CA SER A 97 -7.58 -10.46 5.79
C SER A 97 -8.90 -11.21 5.96
N LYS A 98 -9.73 -11.29 4.90
CA LYS A 98 -10.96 -12.09 4.90
C LYS A 98 -10.70 -13.60 5.04
N GLN A 99 -9.47 -14.06 4.79
CA GLN A 99 -9.03 -15.44 4.99
C GLN A 99 -8.27 -15.65 6.32
N GLU A 100 -8.19 -14.61 7.17
CA GLU A 100 -7.38 -14.58 8.39
C GLU A 100 -5.90 -14.95 8.16
N GLN A 101 -5.38 -14.60 6.98
CA GLN A 101 -4.00 -14.89 6.59
C GLN A 101 -3.16 -13.63 6.61
N LYS A 102 -1.99 -13.72 7.23
CA LYS A 102 -0.95 -12.71 7.08
C LYS A 102 -0.45 -12.71 5.64
N PHE A 103 -0.27 -11.51 5.10
CA PHE A 103 0.23 -11.32 3.76
C PHE A 103 1.30 -10.24 3.76
N VAL A 104 2.35 -10.44 2.96
CA VAL A 104 3.41 -9.46 2.76
C VAL A 104 3.47 -9.16 1.28
N PHE A 105 3.12 -7.93 0.91
CA PHE A 105 3.11 -7.54 -0.48
C PHE A 105 4.53 -7.31 -0.98
N ASN A 106 4.97 -8.13 -1.93
CA ASN A 106 6.18 -7.91 -2.73
C ASN A 106 5.84 -7.25 -4.08
N PRO A 107 6.24 -5.99 -4.35
CA PRO A 107 5.96 -5.32 -5.62
C PRO A 107 6.51 -6.07 -6.84
N ARG A 108 7.64 -6.77 -6.72
CA ARG A 108 8.23 -7.53 -7.84
C ARG A 108 7.39 -8.74 -8.24
N GLU A 109 6.72 -9.35 -7.28
CA GLU A 109 5.94 -10.59 -7.48
C GLU A 109 4.45 -10.32 -7.68
N HIS A 110 3.94 -9.21 -7.16
CA HIS A 110 2.52 -8.92 -7.17
C HIS A 110 2.16 -7.81 -8.15
N CYS A 111 3.02 -6.82 -8.36
CA CYS A 111 2.67 -5.68 -9.21
C CYS A 111 2.98 -5.92 -10.70
N SER A 112 1.97 -5.73 -11.54
CA SER A 112 2.06 -5.95 -13.00
C SER A 112 3.15 -5.10 -13.67
N PHE A 113 3.35 -3.85 -13.23
CA PHE A 113 4.37 -2.93 -13.74
C PHE A 113 5.81 -3.44 -13.57
N PHE A 114 6.05 -4.33 -12.61
CA PHE A 114 7.37 -4.92 -12.35
C PHE A 114 7.52 -6.36 -12.89
N LYS A 115 6.42 -7.00 -13.29
CA LYS A 115 6.42 -8.35 -13.90
C LYS A 115 6.90 -8.36 -15.34
N GLN A 116 6.57 -7.32 -16.11
CA GLN A 116 6.92 -7.26 -17.53
C GLN A 116 8.44 -7.12 -17.71
N LYS A 117 9.06 -8.03 -18.48
CA LYS A 117 10.49 -8.00 -18.79
C LYS A 117 10.90 -6.70 -19.51
N ASP A 118 10.03 -6.17 -20.38
CA ASP A 118 10.30 -4.96 -21.16
C ASP A 118 10.09 -3.65 -20.37
N SER A 119 9.41 -3.73 -19.22
CA SER A 119 9.29 -2.61 -18.27
C SER A 119 10.54 -2.43 -17.41
N ARG A 120 11.47 -3.39 -17.46
CA ARG A 120 12.77 -3.29 -16.78
C ARG A 120 13.71 -2.46 -17.63
N LYS A 121 13.47 -1.15 -17.75
CA LYS A 121 14.59 -0.24 -18.00
C LYS A 121 15.40 -0.24 -16.72
N PRO A 122 16.58 -0.89 -16.66
CA PRO A 122 17.36 -0.86 -15.45
C PRO A 122 17.72 0.60 -15.19
N CYS A 123 17.39 1.09 -13.99
CA CYS A 123 18.00 2.30 -13.45
C CYS A 123 19.47 2.00 -13.18
N ILE A 124 20.29 1.92 -14.23
CA ILE A 124 21.73 1.90 -14.10
C ILE A 124 22.08 3.34 -13.73
N GLY A 125 22.49 3.53 -12.48
CA GLY A 125 22.88 4.85 -11.98
C GLY A 125 23.84 5.49 -12.96
N SER A 126 23.58 6.74 -13.31
CA SER A 126 24.57 7.60 -13.94
C SER A 126 25.81 7.54 -13.05
N THR A 127 26.80 6.77 -13.47
CA THR A 127 28.15 6.82 -12.90
C THR A 127 28.65 8.25 -13.06
N VAL A 128 28.94 8.87 -11.91
CA VAL A 128 29.88 9.97 -11.62
C VAL A 128 30.22 10.91 -12.78
#